data_AF-T0ZLP5-F1
#
_entry.id   AF-T0ZLP5-F1
#
_cell.length_a   1.000
_cell.length_b   1.000
_cell.length_c   1.000
_cell.angle_alpha   90.00
_cell.angle_beta   90.00
_cell.angle_gamma   90.00
#
_symmetry.space_group_name_H-M   'P 1'
#
loop_
_entity.id
_entity.type
_entity.pdbx_description
1 polymer ?
#
loop_
_entity_poly.entity_id
_entity_poly.type
_entity_poly.pdbx_seq_one_letter_code
_entity_poly.pdbx_strand_id
1 'polypeptide(L)'
;FAAMSLAAMPPQAGFVSEWFVFQTVFQGFHLPGMGGRLVLALAGAGLALTAAVAFATFVKLFGIGLLGAGNHVAGRIGAGVWLRWRCSADACWCSAVGMPLWLSALVEAAVGRFGVAAPALMHDGPLLVPLTAHFAFISPTLLVVVMPLLALLPIVLLLAARIAHPVRRAPVWYGGSAPDIARTATTALTFSNALRTFYSFVYRPRVETKRETVGREYFITRLRFSHEVAPVFGPWLFAPAVRLVRSVSA
;
A
#
# COMPACT_ATOMS: atom_id res chain seq x y z
N PHE A 1 8.06 9.04 -0.19
CA PHE A 1 9.10 8.02 0.03
C PHE A 1 8.65 6.96 1.02
N ALA A 2 8.52 7.22 2.33
CA ALA A 2 8.10 6.19 3.30
C ALA A 2 6.79 5.46 2.91
N ALA A 3 5.74 6.21 2.57
CA ALA A 3 4.48 5.63 2.08
C ALA A 3 4.65 4.80 0.79
N MET A 4 5.56 5.20 -0.11
CA MET A 4 5.86 4.45 -1.33
C MET A 4 6.62 3.16 -1.02
N SER A 5 7.60 3.21 -0.11
CA SER A 5 8.35 2.02 0.31
C SER A 5 7.46 1.02 1.01
N LEU A 6 6.62 1.45 1.96
CA LEU A 6 5.70 0.58 2.67
C LEU A 6 4.58 0.02 1.76
N ALA A 7 4.28 0.70 0.66
CA ALA A 7 3.37 0.24 -0.38
C ALA A 7 4.07 -0.59 -1.49
N ALA A 8 5.34 -0.98 -1.28
CA ALA A 8 6.14 -1.72 -2.25
C ALA A 8 6.17 -1.10 -3.66
N MET A 9 6.19 0.24 -3.77
CA MET A 9 6.30 0.91 -5.06
C MET A 9 7.75 0.86 -5.60
N PRO A 10 7.96 0.48 -6.87
CA PRO A 10 9.26 0.64 -7.51
C PRO A 10 9.65 2.12 -7.59
N PRO A 11 10.94 2.48 -7.46
CA PRO A 11 12.11 1.67 -7.11
C PRO A 11 12.52 1.87 -5.63
N GLN A 12 11.62 1.65 -4.67
CA GLN A 12 11.90 1.80 -3.24
C GLN A 12 12.44 0.50 -2.62
N ALA A 13 13.12 0.57 -1.47
CA ALA A 13 13.65 -0.64 -0.80
C ALA A 13 12.54 -1.64 -0.43
N GLY A 14 11.36 -1.17 -0.01
CA GLY A 14 10.24 -2.06 0.29
C GLY A 14 9.75 -2.87 -0.91
N PHE A 15 9.88 -2.36 -2.13
CA PHE A 15 9.60 -3.13 -3.34
C PHE A 15 10.58 -4.30 -3.51
N VAL A 16 11.88 -4.04 -3.29
CA VAL A 16 12.92 -5.09 -3.40
C VAL A 16 12.71 -6.18 -2.36
N SER A 17 12.38 -5.80 -1.12
CA SER A 17 12.06 -6.74 -0.04
C SER A 17 10.86 -7.60 -0.38
N GLU A 18 9.74 -6.98 -0.76
CA GLU A 18 8.51 -7.71 -1.10
C GLU A 18 8.72 -8.62 -2.32
N TRP A 19 9.49 -8.15 -3.31
CA TRP A 19 9.85 -8.96 -4.46
C TRP A 19 10.61 -10.23 -4.06
N PHE A 20 11.62 -10.16 -3.19
CA PHE A 20 12.31 -11.36 -2.69
C PHE A 20 11.39 -12.29 -1.88
N VAL A 21 10.40 -11.75 -1.15
CA VAL A 21 9.39 -12.56 -0.46
C VAL A 21 8.54 -13.34 -1.47
N PHE A 22 8.07 -12.69 -2.55
CA PHE A 22 7.38 -13.38 -3.65
C PHE A 22 8.26 -14.46 -4.28
N GLN A 23 9.52 -14.14 -4.56
CA GLN A 23 10.44 -15.11 -5.15
C GLN A 23 10.61 -16.32 -4.23
N THR A 24 10.76 -16.13 -2.92
CA THR A 24 10.88 -17.22 -1.96
C THR A 24 9.67 -18.16 -1.98
N VAL A 25 8.45 -17.60 -2.08
CA VAL A 25 7.22 -18.40 -2.18
C VAL A 25 7.13 -19.12 -3.52
N PHE A 26 7.45 -18.45 -4.63
CA PHE A 26 7.39 -19.05 -5.96
C PHE A 26 8.51 -20.05 -6.25
N GLN A 27 9.64 -20.01 -5.53
CA GLN A 27 10.66 -21.05 -5.64
C GLN A 27 10.15 -22.45 -5.27
N GLY A 28 9.06 -22.59 -4.52
CA GLY A 28 8.52 -23.90 -4.21
C GLY A 28 7.72 -24.57 -5.33
N PHE A 29 7.70 -24.05 -6.57
CA PHE A 29 7.36 -24.85 -7.75
C PHE A 29 8.26 -26.08 -7.92
N HIS A 30 9.49 -26.03 -7.38
CA HIS A 30 10.41 -27.16 -7.32
C HIS A 30 10.00 -28.26 -6.32
N LEU A 31 8.94 -28.06 -5.52
CA LEU A 31 8.42 -29.11 -4.64
C LEU A 31 7.85 -30.27 -5.47
N PRO A 32 8.09 -31.54 -5.06
CA PRO A 32 7.62 -32.71 -5.82
C PRO A 32 6.11 -32.95 -5.71
N GLY A 33 5.45 -32.50 -4.62
CA GLY A 33 4.04 -32.78 -4.36
C GLY A 33 3.08 -31.67 -4.80
N MET A 34 1.93 -32.06 -5.39
CA MET A 34 0.86 -31.14 -5.78
C MET A 34 0.32 -30.31 -4.60
N GLY A 35 0.15 -30.93 -3.43
CA GLY A 35 -0.33 -30.25 -2.23
C GLY A 35 0.54 -29.06 -1.83
N GLY A 36 1.87 -29.22 -1.83
CA GLY A 36 2.81 -28.13 -1.51
C GLY A 36 2.74 -26.98 -2.52
N ARG A 37 2.63 -27.30 -3.81
CA ARG A 37 2.48 -26.28 -4.87
C ARG A 37 1.18 -25.49 -4.73
N LEU A 38 0.06 -26.15 -4.41
CA LEU A 38 -1.22 -25.49 -4.16
C LEU A 38 -1.16 -24.56 -2.94
N VAL A 39 -0.54 -25.01 -1.84
CA VAL A 39 -0.36 -24.19 -0.64
C VAL A 39 0.47 -22.94 -0.94
N LEU A 40 1.55 -23.06 -1.71
CA LEU A 40 2.37 -21.91 -2.09
C LEU A 40 1.69 -20.98 -3.08
N ALA A 41 0.90 -21.51 -4.02
CA ALA A 41 0.08 -20.69 -4.92
C ALA A 41 -0.93 -19.85 -4.12
N LEU A 42 -1.62 -20.46 -3.14
CA LEU A 42 -2.52 -19.74 -2.23
C LEU A 42 -1.78 -18.73 -1.35
N ALA A 43 -0.58 -19.08 -0.85
CA ALA A 43 0.26 -18.15 -0.09
C ALA A 43 0.68 -16.94 -0.94
N GLY A 44 1.09 -17.16 -2.18
CA GLY A 44 1.43 -16.10 -3.13
C GLY A 44 0.24 -15.21 -3.47
N ALA A 45 -0.96 -15.78 -3.65
CA ALA A 45 -2.19 -15.02 -3.82
C ALA A 45 -2.53 -14.18 -2.57
N GLY A 46 -2.31 -14.75 -1.37
CA GLY A 46 -2.43 -14.03 -0.10
C GLY A 46 -1.46 -12.85 0.01
N LEU A 47 -0.18 -13.06 -0.34
CA LEU A 47 0.83 -12.00 -0.38
C LEU A 47 0.47 -10.88 -1.38
N ALA A 48 0.01 -11.24 -2.56
CA ALA A 48 -0.46 -10.28 -3.56
C ALA A 48 -1.65 -9.46 -3.05
N LEU A 49 -2.59 -10.11 -2.36
CA LEU A 49 -3.71 -9.43 -1.73
C LEU A 49 -3.24 -8.48 -0.62
N THR A 50 -2.29 -8.89 0.24
CA THR A 50 -1.76 -8.02 1.30
C THR A 50 -1.02 -6.82 0.73
N ALA A 51 -0.22 -7.01 -0.33
CA ALA A 51 0.47 -5.91 -1.01
C ALA A 51 -0.54 -4.92 -1.62
N ALA A 52 -1.60 -5.40 -2.26
CA ALA A 52 -2.66 -4.55 -2.82
C ALA A 52 -3.42 -3.76 -1.74
N VAL A 53 -3.75 -4.40 -0.61
CA VAL A 53 -4.40 -3.72 0.52
C VAL A 53 -3.45 -2.69 1.14
N ALA A 54 -2.17 -3.01 1.32
CA ALA A 54 -1.17 -2.06 1.80
C ALA A 54 -1.04 -0.84 0.86
N PHE A 55 -1.02 -1.07 -0.45
CA PHE A 55 -1.03 0.02 -1.43
C PHE A 55 -2.26 0.92 -1.27
N ALA A 56 -3.47 0.35 -1.19
CA ALA A 56 -4.70 1.11 -1.00
C ALA A 56 -4.73 1.89 0.34
N THR A 57 -4.18 1.32 1.42
CA THR A 57 -4.12 2.00 2.73
C THR A 57 -3.14 3.16 2.71
N PHE A 58 -1.97 3.04 2.06
CA PHE A 58 -1.02 4.15 1.94
C PHE A 58 -1.50 5.24 0.99
N VAL A 59 -2.22 4.88 -0.09
CA VAL A 59 -2.91 5.86 -0.94
C VAL A 59 -3.94 6.65 -0.13
N LYS A 60 -4.73 5.97 0.71
CA LYS A 60 -5.69 6.62 1.61
C LYS A 60 -5.01 7.52 2.64
N LEU A 61 -3.96 7.02 3.30
CA LEU A 61 -3.22 7.75 4.34
C LEU A 61 -2.60 9.02 3.76
N PHE A 62 -1.96 8.93 2.60
CA PHE A 62 -1.35 10.07 1.94
C PHE A 62 -2.40 11.02 1.35
N GLY A 63 -3.38 10.50 0.62
CA GLY A 63 -4.38 11.30 -0.09
C GLY A 63 -5.36 12.02 0.85
N ILE A 64 -5.91 11.33 1.85
CA ILE A 64 -6.90 11.91 2.76
C ILE A 64 -6.22 12.50 4.00
N GLY A 65 -5.19 11.82 4.54
CA GLY A 65 -4.53 12.24 5.77
C GLY A 65 -3.58 13.41 5.57
N LEU A 66 -2.80 13.42 4.48
CA LEU A 66 -1.78 14.47 4.26
C LEU A 66 -2.21 15.53 3.26
N LEU A 67 -2.85 15.13 2.14
CA LEU A 67 -3.29 16.05 1.09
C LEU A 67 -4.75 16.51 1.26
N GLY A 68 -5.50 15.92 2.19
CA GLY A 68 -6.90 16.24 2.41
C GLY A 68 -7.10 17.63 3.01
N ALA A 69 -8.24 18.25 2.70
CA ALA A 69 -8.60 19.61 3.13
C ALA A 69 -9.04 19.71 4.61
N GLY A 70 -8.47 18.88 5.49
CA GLY A 70 -8.84 18.86 6.91
C GLY A 70 -8.52 20.17 7.63
N ASN A 71 -9.19 20.42 8.76
CA ASN A 71 -9.09 21.64 9.57
C ASN A 71 -7.76 21.77 10.35
N HIS A 72 -6.64 21.35 9.76
CA HIS A 72 -5.35 21.32 10.44
C HIS A 72 -4.58 22.60 10.12
N VAL A 73 -4.20 23.36 11.15
CA VAL A 73 -3.16 24.37 11.00
C VAL A 73 -1.84 23.62 10.85
N ALA A 74 -1.28 23.61 9.63
CA ALA A 74 0.00 22.97 9.37
C ALA A 74 1.09 23.67 10.19
N GLY A 75 1.56 23.00 11.25
CA GLY A 75 2.70 23.47 12.03
C GLY A 75 3.96 23.51 11.16
N ARG A 76 4.80 24.55 11.33
CA ARG A 76 6.09 24.61 10.64
C ARG A 76 6.97 23.46 11.13
N ILE A 77 7.37 22.59 10.21
CA ILE A 77 8.36 21.54 10.50
C ILE A 77 9.73 22.20 10.63
N GLY A 78 10.41 21.98 11.75
CA GLY A 78 11.77 22.48 11.95
C GLY A 78 12.75 21.90 10.93
N ALA A 79 13.71 22.70 10.48
CA ALA A 79 14.66 22.30 9.43
C ALA A 79 15.42 21.00 9.76
N GLY A 80 15.78 20.79 11.03
CA GLY A 80 16.46 19.56 11.48
C GLY A 80 15.58 18.30 11.38
N VAL A 81 14.27 18.43 11.59
CA VAL A 81 13.30 17.33 11.40
C VAL A 81 13.16 17.05 9.90
N TRP A 82 13.00 18.09 9.08
CA TRP A 82 12.90 17.94 7.63
C TRP A 82 14.14 17.26 7.02
N LEU A 83 15.34 17.69 7.42
CA LEU A 83 16.59 17.09 6.97
C LEU A 83 16.66 15.60 7.35
N ARG A 84 16.25 15.24 8.56
CA ARG A 84 16.22 13.84 9.00
C ARG A 84 15.30 12.99 8.12
N TRP A 85 14.09 13.46 7.84
CA TRP A 85 13.15 12.77 6.95
C TRP A 85 13.68 12.67 5.51
N ARG A 86 14.37 13.71 5.01
CA ARG A 86 15.03 13.68 3.70
C ARG A 86 16.15 12.64 3.68
N CYS A 87 17.07 12.66 4.65
CA CYS A 87 18.15 11.67 4.74
C CYS A 87 17.60 10.24 4.85
N SER A 88 16.53 10.01 5.61
CA SER A 88 15.89 8.69 5.69
C SER A 88 15.28 8.26 4.34
N ALA A 89 14.71 9.19 3.58
CA ALA A 89 14.18 8.90 2.25
C ALA A 89 15.30 8.57 1.26
N ASP A 90 16.38 9.35 1.26
CA ASP A 90 17.53 9.13 0.39
C ASP A 90 18.23 7.81 0.75
N ALA A 91 18.39 7.51 2.04
CA ALA A 91 18.91 6.22 2.50
C ALA A 91 18.06 5.03 2.01
N CYS A 92 16.73 5.13 2.10
CA CYS A 92 15.82 4.10 1.59
C CYS A 92 15.99 3.89 0.08
N TRP A 93 16.21 4.95 -0.67
CA TRP A 93 16.42 4.89 -2.11
C TRP A 93 17.79 4.31 -2.47
N CYS A 94 18.85 4.75 -1.79
CA CYS A 94 20.20 4.20 -1.92
C CYS A 94 20.24 2.71 -1.56
N SER A 95 19.51 2.28 -0.53
CA SER A 95 19.41 0.85 -0.18
C SER A 95 18.75 0.02 -1.29
N ALA A 96 17.74 0.57 -1.98
CA ALA A 96 17.11 -0.12 -3.10
C ALA A 96 18.07 -0.27 -4.28
N VAL A 97 18.73 0.83 -4.68
CA VAL A 97 19.67 0.87 -5.81
C VAL A 97 20.94 0.05 -5.53
N GLY A 98 21.45 0.14 -4.31
CA GLY A 98 22.66 -0.53 -3.86
C GLY A 98 22.44 -1.98 -3.43
N MET A 99 21.25 -2.56 -3.62
CA MET A 99 20.95 -3.92 -3.14
C MET A 99 21.98 -4.97 -3.61
N PRO A 100 22.47 -4.98 -4.87
CA PRO A 100 23.52 -5.92 -5.27
C PRO A 100 24.79 -5.83 -4.40
N LEU A 101 25.20 -4.62 -4.03
CA LEU A 101 26.36 -4.39 -3.15
C LEU A 101 26.08 -4.87 -1.71
N TRP A 102 24.88 -4.61 -1.21
CA TRP A 102 24.45 -5.12 0.11
C TRP A 102 24.45 -6.65 0.17
N LEU A 103 23.98 -7.31 -0.89
CA LEU A 103 23.98 -8.77 -0.99
C LEU A 103 25.41 -9.32 -1.04
N SER A 104 26.28 -8.71 -1.84
CA SER A 104 27.71 -9.07 -1.89
C SER A 104 28.39 -8.94 -0.53
N ALA A 105 28.13 -7.86 0.22
CA ALA A 105 28.68 -7.64 1.55
C ALA A 105 28.14 -8.64 2.61
N LEU A 106 26.96 -9.22 2.38
CA LEU A 106 26.36 -10.19 3.30
C LEU A 106 26.91 -11.61 3.13
N VAL A 107 27.64 -11.89 2.05
CA VAL A 107 28.09 -13.25 1.70
C VAL A 107 28.94 -13.86 2.82
N GLU A 108 29.95 -13.14 3.30
CA GLU A 108 30.85 -13.66 4.35
C GLU A 108 30.09 -13.98 5.64
N ALA A 109 29.18 -13.10 6.05
CA ALA A 109 28.34 -13.30 7.23
C ALA A 109 27.38 -14.50 7.04
N ALA A 110 26.79 -14.65 5.85
CA ALA A 110 25.90 -15.76 5.53
C ALA A 110 26.64 -17.11 5.52
N VAL A 111 27.85 -17.16 4.95
CA VAL A 111 28.71 -18.35 4.98
C VAL A 111 29.12 -18.68 6.42
N GLY A 112 29.54 -17.68 7.20
CA GLY A 112 29.92 -17.88 8.60
C GLY A 112 28.77 -18.41 9.47
N ARG A 113 27.52 -18.00 9.19
CA ARG A 113 26.35 -18.37 10.01
C ARG A 113 25.61 -19.63 9.54
N PHE A 114 25.54 -19.85 8.22
CA PHE A 114 24.70 -20.88 7.59
C PHE A 114 25.48 -21.85 6.70
N GLY A 115 26.79 -21.62 6.48
CA GLY A 115 27.63 -22.46 5.62
C GLY A 115 27.34 -22.33 4.12
N VAL A 116 26.48 -21.41 3.71
CA VAL A 116 26.05 -21.23 2.32
C VAL A 116 26.15 -19.77 1.90
N ALA A 117 26.72 -19.54 0.71
CA ALA A 117 26.82 -18.22 0.09
C ALA A 117 25.51 -17.80 -0.62
N ALA A 118 24.36 -17.98 0.04
CA ALA A 118 23.05 -17.71 -0.56
C ALA A 118 22.92 -16.27 -1.14
N PRO A 119 23.40 -15.20 -0.47
CA PRO A 119 23.31 -13.84 -1.02
C PRO A 119 24.06 -13.66 -2.35
N ALA A 120 25.14 -14.41 -2.58
CA ALA A 120 25.90 -14.34 -3.83
C ALA A 120 25.10 -14.86 -5.03
N LEU A 121 24.14 -15.76 -4.79
CA LEU A 121 23.24 -16.31 -5.82
C LEU A 121 22.00 -15.43 -6.05
N MET A 122 21.81 -14.37 -5.26
CA MET A 122 20.63 -13.51 -5.31
C MET A 122 20.80 -12.31 -6.27
N HIS A 123 21.95 -12.19 -6.92
CA HIS A 123 22.19 -11.17 -7.93
C HIS A 123 23.17 -11.66 -9.02
N ASP A 124 23.05 -11.09 -10.21
CA ASP A 124 24.01 -11.23 -11.32
C ASP A 124 24.34 -9.83 -11.85
N GLY A 125 25.52 -9.33 -11.50
CA GLY A 125 25.88 -7.93 -11.70
C GLY A 125 24.84 -6.97 -11.07
N PRO A 126 24.21 -6.05 -11.83
CA PRO A 126 23.20 -5.13 -11.34
C PRO A 126 21.77 -5.71 -11.30
N LEU A 127 21.58 -6.97 -11.71
CA LEU A 127 20.30 -7.66 -11.69
C LEU A 127 20.14 -8.42 -10.37
N LEU A 128 18.96 -8.32 -9.78
CA LEU A 128 18.51 -9.19 -8.71
C LEU A 128 17.81 -10.40 -9.32
N VAL A 129 18.17 -11.57 -8.83
CA VAL A 129 17.83 -12.86 -9.41
C VAL A 129 17.43 -13.84 -8.29
N PRO A 130 16.41 -14.69 -8.48
CA PRO A 130 16.00 -15.67 -7.49
C PRO A 130 16.78 -16.97 -7.69
N LEU A 131 18.04 -17.00 -7.26
CA LEU A 131 18.99 -18.13 -7.38
C LEU A 131 19.35 -18.55 -8.82
N THR A 132 18.47 -18.37 -9.81
CA THR A 132 18.71 -18.63 -11.24
C THR A 132 18.08 -17.53 -12.12
N ALA A 133 18.83 -17.05 -13.11
CA ALA A 133 18.43 -15.89 -13.94
C ALA A 133 17.29 -16.15 -14.94
N HIS A 134 16.81 -17.39 -15.06
CA HIS A 134 15.89 -17.80 -16.13
C HIS A 134 14.40 -17.58 -15.81
N PHE A 135 14.03 -17.40 -14.54
CA PHE A 135 12.62 -17.36 -14.14
C PHE A 135 12.08 -15.94 -13.97
N ALA A 136 12.77 -15.10 -13.20
CA ALA A 136 12.40 -13.72 -12.96
C ALA A 136 13.65 -12.91 -12.62
N PHE A 137 13.77 -11.70 -13.12
CA PHE A 137 14.87 -10.81 -12.76
C PHE A 137 14.38 -9.37 -12.68
N ILE A 138 15.04 -8.57 -11.87
CA ILE A 138 14.76 -7.14 -11.76
C ILE A 138 16.03 -6.37 -11.50
N SER A 139 16.20 -5.20 -12.09
CA SER A 139 17.29 -4.29 -11.71
C SER A 139 16.70 -3.02 -11.10
N PRO A 140 16.72 -2.89 -9.76
CA PRO A 140 16.33 -1.64 -9.10
C PRO A 140 17.14 -0.44 -9.59
N THR A 141 18.43 -0.65 -9.89
CA THR A 141 19.33 0.35 -10.46
C THR A 141 18.83 0.85 -11.81
N LEU A 142 18.46 -0.06 -12.73
CA LEU A 142 17.90 0.34 -14.02
C LEU A 142 16.52 0.97 -13.89
N LEU A 143 15.68 0.53 -12.95
CA LEU A 143 14.37 1.15 -12.71
C LEU A 143 14.48 2.63 -12.33
N VAL A 144 15.50 2.99 -11.54
CA VAL A 144 15.78 4.40 -11.19
C VAL A 144 16.13 5.25 -12.41
N VAL A 145 16.76 4.67 -13.44
CA VAL A 145 17.14 5.39 -14.66
C VAL A 145 16.00 5.39 -15.68
N VAL A 146 15.37 4.24 -15.90
CA VAL A 146 14.36 4.03 -16.94
C VAL A 146 13.04 4.71 -16.58
N MET A 147 12.59 4.70 -15.32
CA MET A 147 11.32 5.32 -14.94
C MET A 147 11.29 6.84 -15.22
N PRO A 148 12.29 7.64 -14.82
CA PRO A 148 12.35 9.05 -15.20
C PRO A 148 12.42 9.26 -16.71
N LEU A 149 13.18 8.42 -17.44
CA LEU A 149 13.28 8.49 -18.89
C LEU A 149 11.91 8.28 -19.55
N LEU A 150 11.16 7.25 -19.13
CA LEU A 150 9.80 6.99 -19.60
C LEU A 150 8.82 8.10 -19.19
N ALA A 151 9.06 8.75 -18.04
CA ALA A 151 8.27 9.89 -17.59
C ALA A 151 8.54 11.19 -18.37
N LEU A 152 9.66 11.30 -19.10
CA LEU A 152 9.95 12.49 -19.91
C LEU A 152 8.86 12.75 -20.95
N LEU A 153 8.39 11.72 -21.65
CA LEU A 153 7.34 11.86 -22.67
C LEU A 153 6.04 12.46 -22.10
N PRO A 154 5.38 11.88 -21.07
CA PRO A 154 4.16 12.47 -20.52
C PRO A 154 4.42 13.83 -19.88
N ILE A 155 5.61 14.09 -19.31
CA ILE A 155 5.97 15.42 -18.80
C ILE A 155 6.05 16.43 -19.93
N VAL A 156 6.74 16.12 -21.03
CA VAL A 156 6.84 16.99 -22.21
C VAL A 156 5.46 17.24 -22.81
N LEU A 157 4.62 16.20 -22.94
CA LEU A 157 3.24 16.36 -23.41
C LEU A 157 2.42 17.25 -22.47
N LEU A 158 2.56 17.09 -21.15
CA LEU A 158 1.90 17.96 -20.16
C LEU A 158 2.37 19.41 -20.25
N LEU A 159 3.67 19.64 -20.42
CA LEU A 159 4.24 20.98 -20.55
C LEU A 159 3.81 21.63 -21.87
N ALA A 160 3.86 20.90 -22.98
CA ALA A 160 3.38 21.35 -24.28
C ALA A 160 1.89 21.69 -24.23
N ALA A 161 1.07 20.84 -23.61
CA ALA A 161 -0.35 21.10 -23.40
C ALA A 161 -0.61 22.34 -22.54
N ARG A 162 0.21 22.60 -21.52
CA ARG A 162 0.09 23.83 -20.70
C ARG A 162 0.48 25.10 -21.44
N ILE A 163 1.40 25.01 -22.40
CA ILE A 163 1.79 26.13 -23.27
C ILE A 163 0.70 26.37 -24.32
N ALA A 164 0.20 25.30 -24.96
CA ALA A 164 -0.82 25.37 -25.99
C ALA A 164 -2.21 25.74 -25.45
N HIS A 165 -2.54 25.34 -24.22
CA HIS A 165 -3.84 25.55 -23.61
C HIS A 165 -3.69 26.28 -22.27
N PRO A 166 -4.09 27.57 -22.19
CA PRO A 166 -4.01 28.33 -20.95
C PRO A 166 -4.87 27.69 -19.86
N VAL A 167 -4.25 27.39 -18.72
CA VAL A 167 -4.93 26.75 -17.58
C VAL A 167 -5.88 27.75 -16.92
N ARG A 168 -7.19 27.54 -17.06
CA ARG A 168 -8.20 28.33 -16.37
C ARG A 168 -8.35 27.87 -14.91
N ARG A 169 -8.12 28.76 -13.96
CA ARG A 169 -8.47 28.54 -12.54
C ARG A 169 -9.97 28.79 -12.36
N ALA A 170 -10.69 27.78 -11.92
CA ALA A 170 -12.10 27.83 -11.62
C ALA A 170 -12.36 27.22 -10.24
N PRO A 171 -13.44 27.60 -9.53
CA PRO A 171 -13.82 26.91 -8.31
C PRO A 171 -14.03 25.43 -8.59
N VAL A 172 -13.70 24.58 -7.60
CA VAL A 172 -13.94 23.14 -7.66
C VAL A 172 -15.43 22.89 -7.87
N TRP A 173 -15.78 21.85 -8.64
CA TRP A 173 -17.17 21.50 -8.89
C TRP A 173 -17.80 20.79 -7.69
N TYR A 174 -18.85 21.37 -7.11
CA TYR A 174 -19.62 20.83 -5.98
C TYR A 174 -20.94 20.16 -6.41
N GLY A 175 -20.99 19.56 -7.60
CA GLY A 175 -22.21 18.89 -8.06
C GLY A 175 -23.41 19.83 -8.24
N GLY A 176 -23.17 21.12 -8.51
CA GLY A 176 -24.21 22.15 -8.59
C GLY A 176 -24.64 22.76 -7.24
N SER A 177 -24.06 22.32 -6.12
CA SER A 177 -24.31 22.91 -4.80
C SER A 177 -23.39 24.11 -4.53
N ALA A 178 -23.75 24.92 -3.53
CA ALA A 178 -22.85 25.96 -3.02
C ALA A 178 -21.54 25.34 -2.49
N PRO A 179 -20.38 26.03 -2.63
CA PRO A 179 -19.11 25.52 -2.14
C PRO A 179 -19.11 25.27 -0.63
N ASP A 180 -19.00 24.00 -0.22
CA ASP A 180 -18.84 23.58 1.18
C ASP A 180 -17.88 22.39 1.25
N ILE A 181 -16.61 22.67 1.53
CA ILE A 181 -15.55 21.65 1.63
C ILE A 181 -15.84 20.68 2.78
N ALA A 182 -16.34 21.16 3.91
CA ALA A 182 -16.57 20.33 5.09
C ALA A 182 -17.61 19.23 4.84
N ARG A 183 -18.61 19.50 3.99
CA ARG A 183 -19.65 18.53 3.60
C ARG A 183 -19.29 17.65 2.41
N THR A 184 -18.45 18.13 1.51
CA THR A 184 -18.18 17.44 0.23
C THR A 184 -16.82 16.75 0.16
N ALA A 185 -15.91 17.03 1.10
CA ALA A 185 -14.62 16.36 1.15
C ALA A 185 -14.78 14.84 1.32
N THR A 186 -13.99 14.09 0.54
CA THR A 186 -13.90 12.63 0.70
C THR A 186 -13.32 12.31 2.07
N THR A 187 -14.14 11.66 2.90
CA THR A 187 -13.72 11.18 4.21
C THR A 187 -13.03 9.82 4.11
N ALA A 188 -12.28 9.48 5.15
CA ALA A 188 -11.67 8.15 5.29
C ALA A 188 -12.69 7.00 5.17
N LEU A 189 -13.93 7.19 5.62
CA LEU A 189 -14.99 6.18 5.46
C LEU A 189 -15.46 6.07 4.01
N THR A 190 -15.71 7.20 3.35
CA THR A 190 -16.19 7.19 1.95
C THR A 190 -15.19 6.56 0.98
N PHE A 191 -13.88 6.82 1.15
CA PHE A 191 -12.84 6.18 0.34
C PHE A 191 -12.80 4.66 0.52
N SER A 192 -12.90 4.19 1.76
CA SER A 192 -12.88 2.74 2.06
C SER A 192 -14.20 2.03 1.78
N ASN A 193 -15.24 2.75 1.32
CA ASN A 193 -16.54 2.15 1.06
C ASN A 193 -16.48 1.10 -0.06
N ALA A 194 -15.75 1.37 -1.15
CA ALA A 194 -15.59 0.41 -2.24
C ALA A 194 -14.98 -0.92 -1.77
N LEU A 195 -13.91 -0.85 -0.96
CA LEU A 195 -13.28 -2.02 -0.33
C LEU A 195 -14.27 -2.74 0.60
N ARG A 196 -15.04 -2.00 1.41
CA ARG A 196 -16.02 -2.59 2.34
C ARG A 196 -17.17 -3.30 1.62
N THR A 197 -17.60 -2.77 0.47
CA THR A 197 -18.63 -3.39 -0.38
C THR A 197 -18.09 -4.63 -1.10
N PHE A 198 -16.92 -4.52 -1.73
CA PHE A 198 -16.31 -5.63 -2.45
C PHE A 198 -15.97 -6.80 -1.52
N TYR A 199 -15.41 -6.50 -0.35
CA TYR A 199 -15.11 -7.48 0.70
C TYR A 199 -16.24 -7.62 1.73
N SER A 200 -17.49 -7.42 1.31
CA SER A 200 -18.66 -7.55 2.20
C SER A 200 -18.83 -8.95 2.78
N PHE A 201 -18.35 -9.98 2.08
CA PHE A 201 -18.32 -11.36 2.59
C PHE A 201 -17.43 -11.52 3.84
N VAL A 202 -16.36 -10.73 3.95
CA VAL A 202 -15.47 -10.69 5.13
C VAL A 202 -16.02 -9.73 6.17
N TYR A 203 -16.26 -8.47 5.79
CA TYR A 203 -16.56 -7.39 6.74
C TYR A 203 -18.03 -7.35 7.18
N ARG A 204 -18.93 -8.06 6.48
CA ARG A 204 -20.37 -8.13 6.73
C ARG A 204 -20.98 -6.76 7.09
N PRO A 205 -20.83 -5.75 6.22
CA PRO A 205 -21.33 -4.42 6.51
C PRO A 205 -22.87 -4.45 6.60
N ARG A 206 -23.43 -3.93 7.69
CA ARG A 206 -24.86 -3.61 7.76
C ARG A 206 -25.05 -2.14 7.41
N VAL A 207 -25.87 -1.90 6.39
CA VAL A 207 -26.32 -0.56 6.00
C VAL A 207 -27.82 -0.54 6.21
N GLU A 208 -28.28 0.11 7.29
CA GLU A 208 -29.70 0.31 7.52
C GLU A 208 -30.03 1.75 7.14
N THR A 209 -30.94 1.92 6.18
CA THR A 209 -31.46 3.24 5.80
C THR A 209 -32.89 3.32 6.28
N LYS A 210 -33.12 3.93 7.44
CA LYS A 210 -34.47 4.18 7.94
C LYS A 210 -34.97 5.48 7.31
N ARG A 211 -36.02 5.38 6.49
CA ARG A 211 -36.73 6.51 5.89
C ARG A 211 -37.96 6.78 6.73
N GLU A 212 -38.01 7.93 7.39
CA GLU A 212 -39.22 8.41 8.06
C GLU A 212 -40.03 9.20 7.01
N THR A 213 -41.21 8.70 6.67
CA THR A 213 -42.15 9.30 5.72
C THR A 213 -43.38 9.82 6.46
N VAL A 214 -43.88 11.00 6.08
CA VAL A 214 -45.15 11.54 6.60
C VAL A 214 -46.22 11.38 5.53
N GLY A 215 -47.24 10.56 5.81
CA GLY A 215 -48.43 10.38 4.97
C GLY A 215 -48.26 9.50 3.73
N ARG A 216 -47.34 9.84 2.80
CA ARG A 216 -47.08 9.07 1.57
C ARG A 216 -45.61 8.68 1.43
N GLU A 217 -45.36 7.48 0.91
CA GLU A 217 -44.03 6.84 0.83
C GLU A 217 -42.98 7.65 0.04
N TYR A 218 -43.43 8.56 -0.82
CA TYR A 218 -42.57 9.43 -1.64
C TYR A 218 -42.10 10.72 -0.92
N PHE A 219 -42.72 11.11 0.20
CA PHE A 219 -42.33 12.29 0.97
C PHE A 219 -41.46 11.89 2.16
N ILE A 220 -40.16 11.77 1.88
CA ILE A 220 -39.15 11.42 2.88
C ILE A 220 -38.81 12.66 3.71
N THR A 221 -39.20 12.68 4.98
CA THR A 221 -38.94 13.80 5.90
C THR A 221 -37.58 13.65 6.59
N ARG A 222 -37.13 12.41 6.83
CA ARG A 222 -35.83 12.14 7.47
C ARG A 222 -35.22 10.85 6.96
N LEU A 223 -33.93 10.89 6.62
CA LEU A 223 -33.12 9.70 6.36
C LEU A 223 -32.14 9.52 7.52
N ARG A 224 -32.27 8.40 8.24
CA ARG A 224 -31.27 7.94 9.21
C ARG A 224 -30.46 6.82 8.55
N PHE A 225 -29.18 7.08 8.35
CA PHE A 225 -28.21 6.08 7.92
C PHE A 225 -27.50 5.52 9.15
N SER A 226 -27.69 4.24 9.46
CA SER A 226 -26.86 3.54 10.43
C SER A 226 -25.86 2.65 9.68
N HIS A 227 -24.59 2.73 10.10
CA HIS A 227 -23.51 1.94 9.53
C HIS A 227 -22.85 1.13 10.64
N GLU A 228 -23.07 -0.17 10.63
CA GLU A 228 -22.44 -1.09 11.59
C GLU A 228 -21.49 -2.04 10.86
N VAL A 229 -20.31 -2.25 11.42
CA VAL A 229 -19.39 -3.31 11.01
C VAL A 229 -19.55 -4.43 12.02
N ALA A 230 -19.84 -5.64 11.56
CA ALA A 230 -19.90 -6.79 12.47
C ALA A 230 -18.52 -6.97 13.13
N PRO A 231 -18.44 -7.18 14.46
CA PRO A 231 -17.17 -7.43 15.12
C PRO A 231 -16.69 -8.83 14.74
N VAL A 232 -15.90 -8.96 13.67
CA VAL A 232 -15.38 -10.27 13.23
C VAL A 232 -14.36 -10.82 14.22
N PHE A 233 -13.41 -9.98 14.63
CA PHE A 233 -12.33 -10.37 15.55
C PHE A 233 -12.76 -10.40 17.02
N GLY A 234 -13.84 -9.68 17.39
CA GLY A 234 -14.31 -9.62 18.77
C GLY A 234 -14.64 -11.01 19.35
N PRO A 235 -15.61 -11.74 18.76
CA PRO A 235 -16.02 -13.07 19.22
C PRO A 235 -14.97 -14.15 19.01
N TRP A 236 -14.20 -14.08 17.91
CA TRP A 236 -13.32 -15.18 17.49
C TRP A 236 -11.87 -15.06 17.99
N LEU A 237 -11.37 -13.85 18.21
CA LEU A 237 -9.97 -13.63 18.62
C LEU A 237 -9.89 -13.02 20.02
N PHE A 238 -10.62 -11.92 20.26
CA PHE A 238 -10.51 -11.20 21.53
C PHE A 238 -11.26 -11.87 22.68
N ALA A 239 -12.47 -12.38 22.46
CA ALA A 239 -13.23 -13.09 23.50
C ALA A 239 -12.49 -14.33 24.06
N PRO A 240 -11.89 -15.23 23.24
CA PRO A 240 -11.08 -16.32 23.79
C PRO A 240 -9.82 -15.82 24.47
N ALA A 241 -9.09 -14.84 23.91
CA ALA A 241 -7.90 -14.29 24.55
C ALA A 241 -8.20 -13.66 25.92
N VAL A 242 -9.28 -12.87 26.02
CA VAL A 242 -9.74 -12.27 27.28
C VAL A 242 -10.16 -13.34 28.28
N ARG A 243 -10.85 -14.41 27.85
CA ARG A 243 -11.17 -15.55 28.73
C ARG A 243 -9.90 -16.21 29.27
N LEU A 244 -8.88 -16.39 28.42
CA LEU A 244 -7.61 -16.99 28.79
C LEU A 244 -6.84 -16.13 29.81
N VAL A 245 -6.77 -14.82 29.57
CA VAL A 245 -6.16 -13.88 30.53
C VAL A 245 -6.92 -13.88 31.86
N ARG A 246 -8.26 -13.87 31.83
CA ARG A 246 -9.10 -13.93 33.04
C ARG A 246 -8.96 -15.25 33.80
N SER A 247 -8.74 -16.38 33.11
CA SER A 247 -8.48 -17.67 33.76
C SER A 247 -7.08 -17.79 34.35
N VAL A 248 -6.12 -16.98 33.89
CA VAL A 248 -4.76 -16.93 34.46
C VAL A 248 -4.67 -15.93 35.62
N SER A 249 -5.56 -14.93 35.66
CA SER A 249 -5.61 -13.95 36.75
C SER A 249 -6.53 -14.36 37.92
N ALA A 250 -7.15 -15.53 37.86
CA ALA A 250 -8.02 -16.09 38.89
C ALA A 250 -7.32 -17.29 39.54
#